data_AF-A0A133MV06-F1
#
_entry.id   AF-A0A133MV06-F1
#
_cell.length_a   1.000
_cell.length_b   1.000
_cell.length_c   1.000
_cell.angle_alpha   90.00
_cell.angle_beta   90.00
_cell.angle_gamma   90.00
#
_symmetry.space_group_name_H-M   'P 1'
#
loop_
_entity.id
_entity.type
_entity.pdbx_description
1 polymer ?
#
loop_
_entity_poly.entity_id
_entity_poly.type
_entity_poly.pdbx_seq_one_letter_code
_entity_poly.pdbx_strand_id
1 'polypeptide(L)'
;MVRSLKMRDVKELEELLSSYRFLKVEINDLKLRELEEQINLKDEIKKRERKIARIDNAIKSLNHKERLVINERYLEGMGRQSWKLISKSLFLSRTRCYELKVSALNKLNKII
;
A
#
# COMPACT_ATOMS: atom_id res chain seq x y z
N MET A 1 20.58 15.60 8.83
CA MET A 1 20.80 14.18 9.15
C MET A 1 19.50 13.41 8.93
N VAL A 2 19.43 12.56 7.90
CA VAL A 2 18.26 11.70 7.67
C VAL A 2 18.37 10.54 8.66
N ARG A 3 17.47 10.48 9.66
CA ARG A 3 17.35 9.31 10.53
C ARG A 3 17.09 8.08 9.66
N SER A 4 18.07 7.20 9.60
CA SER A 4 17.96 5.87 8.99
C SER A 4 16.78 5.15 9.65
N LEU A 5 15.77 4.79 8.84
CA LEU A 5 14.68 3.92 9.29
C LEU A 5 15.26 2.57 9.68
N LYS A 6 14.75 1.96 10.75
CA LYS A 6 15.07 0.55 11.03
C LYS A 6 14.57 -0.26 9.82
N MET A 7 15.45 -1.05 9.21
CA MET A 7 15.12 -1.88 8.03
C MET A 7 13.89 -2.77 8.24
N ARG A 8 13.58 -3.13 9.50
CA ARG A 8 12.45 -3.96 9.88
C ARG A 8 11.10 -3.26 9.58
N ASP A 9 10.97 -1.99 9.94
CA ASP A 9 9.75 -1.18 9.75
C ASP A 9 9.42 -0.97 8.26
N VAL A 10 10.45 -0.77 7.43
CA VAL A 10 10.26 -0.55 5.98
C VAL A 10 9.79 -1.82 5.29
N LYS A 11 10.34 -2.98 5.66
CA LYS A 11 9.96 -4.25 5.05
C LYS A 11 8.51 -4.62 5.37
N GLU A 12 8.10 -4.45 6.63
CA GLU A 12 6.71 -4.66 7.07
C GLU A 12 5.74 -3.75 6.32
N LEU A 13 6.12 -2.48 6.11
CA LEU A 13 5.33 -1.54 5.33
C LEU A 13 5.21 -1.96 3.86
N GLU A 14 6.29 -2.43 3.23
CA GLU A 14 6.24 -2.94 1.85
C GLU A 14 5.34 -4.19 1.72
N GLU A 15 5.39 -5.09 2.70
CA GLU A 15 4.50 -6.26 2.78
C GLU A 15 3.04 -5.86 2.98
N LEU A 16 2.76 -4.87 3.84
CA LEU A 16 1.44 -4.32 4.04
C LEU A 16 0.88 -3.69 2.75
N LEU A 17 1.68 -2.88 2.05
CA LEU A 17 1.26 -2.26 0.79
C LEU A 17 1.04 -3.30 -0.31
N SER A 18 1.90 -4.31 -0.39
CA SER A 18 1.76 -5.41 -1.36
C SER A 18 0.52 -6.28 -1.10
N SER A 19 0.08 -6.36 0.16
CA SER A 19 -1.12 -7.10 0.56
C SER A 19 -2.41 -6.28 0.51
N TYR A 20 -2.33 -4.98 0.17
CA TYR A 20 -3.47 -4.07 0.14
C TYR A 20 -4.66 -4.60 -0.69
N ARG A 21 -4.38 -5.20 -1.85
CA ARG A 21 -5.41 -5.78 -2.71
C ARG A 21 -6.11 -6.96 -2.04
N PHE A 22 -5.37 -7.82 -1.34
CA PHE A 22 -5.95 -8.94 -0.59
C PHE A 22 -6.83 -8.45 0.55
N LEU A 23 -6.43 -7.40 1.27
CA LEU A 23 -7.27 -6.81 2.32
C LEU A 23 -8.64 -6.34 1.79
N LYS A 24 -8.69 -5.78 0.56
CA LYS A 24 -9.96 -5.42 -0.08
C LYS A 24 -10.81 -6.64 -0.41
N VAL A 25 -10.19 -7.69 -0.94
CA VAL A 25 -10.88 -8.95 -1.25
C VAL A 25 -11.45 -9.57 0.01
N GLU A 26 -10.67 -9.65 1.09
CA GLU A 26 -11.13 -10.18 2.38
C GLU A 26 -12.34 -9.44 2.96
N ILE A 27 -12.44 -8.12 2.77
CA ILE A 27 -13.62 -7.35 3.19
C ILE A 27 -14.85 -7.73 2.35
N ASN A 28 -14.68 -7.87 1.04
CA ASN A 28 -15.78 -8.27 0.16
C ASN A 28 -16.25 -9.69 0.47
N ASP A 29 -15.32 -10.60 0.76
CA ASP A 29 -15.61 -11.97 1.19
C ASP A 29 -16.40 -11.99 2.51
N LEU A 30 -16.00 -11.19 3.51
CA LEU A 30 -16.77 -11.07 4.75
C LEU A 30 -18.18 -10.52 4.50
N LYS A 31 -18.33 -9.51 3.63
CA LYS A 31 -19.64 -8.94 3.29
C LYS A 31 -20.53 -9.98 2.61
N LEU A 32 -19.96 -10.80 1.72
CA LEU A 32 -20.68 -11.87 1.06
C LEU A 32 -21.14 -12.93 2.09
N ARG A 33 -20.23 -13.39 2.96
CA ARG A 33 -20.55 -14.36 4.02
C ARG A 33 -21.59 -13.85 5.01
N GLU A 34 -21.54 -12.56 5.37
CA GLU A 34 -22.55 -11.93 6.23
C GLU A 34 -23.96 -12.07 5.62
N LEU A 35 -24.08 -11.89 4.30
CA LEU A 35 -25.34 -12.01 3.57
C LEU A 35 -25.78 -13.47 3.40
N GLU A 36 -24.85 -14.37 3.03
CA GLU A 36 -25.14 -15.78 2.75
C GLU A 36 -25.46 -16.57 4.02
N GLU A 37 -24.68 -16.38 5.07
CA GLU A 37 -24.81 -17.11 6.34
C GLU A 37 -25.78 -16.41 7.32
N GLN A 38 -26.27 -15.21 6.98
CA GLN A 38 -27.14 -14.38 7.84
C GLN A 38 -26.57 -14.13 9.26
N ILE A 39 -25.25 -14.05 9.37
CA ILE A 39 -24.53 -13.75 10.62
C ILE A 39 -24.23 -12.25 10.73
N ASN A 40 -23.77 -11.78 11.90
CA ASN A 40 -23.35 -10.38 12.08
C ASN A 40 -21.82 -10.29 12.09
N LEU A 41 -21.23 -9.74 11.02
CA LEU A 41 -19.79 -9.52 10.87
C LEU A 41 -19.43 -8.02 10.82
N LYS A 42 -20.40 -7.13 11.09
CA LYS A 42 -20.26 -5.68 10.96
C LYS A 42 -19.03 -5.11 11.66
N ASP A 43 -18.75 -5.55 12.89
CA ASP A 43 -17.63 -5.03 13.67
C ASP A 43 -16.28 -5.43 13.06
N GLU A 44 -16.17 -6.65 12.55
CA GLU A 44 -14.96 -7.14 11.89
C GLU A 44 -14.74 -6.45 10.54
N ILE A 45 -15.80 -6.33 9.74
CA ILE A 45 -15.80 -5.57 8.48
C ILE A 45 -15.34 -4.13 8.75
N LYS A 46 -15.96 -3.45 9.72
CA LYS A 46 -15.64 -2.06 10.09
C LYS A 46 -14.19 -1.93 10.58
N LYS A 47 -13.67 -2.91 11.31
CA LYS A 47 -12.25 -2.92 11.73
C LYS A 47 -11.31 -2.98 10.53
N ARG A 48 -11.60 -3.84 9.55
CA ARG A 48 -10.78 -3.97 8.32
C ARG A 48 -10.92 -2.74 7.42
N GLU A 49 -12.12 -2.19 7.27
CA GLU A 49 -12.36 -0.94 6.53
C GLU A 49 -11.57 0.24 7.13
N ARG A 50 -11.52 0.36 8.46
CA ARG A 50 -10.67 1.38 9.11
C ARG A 50 -9.19 1.20 8.77
N LYS A 51 -8.70 -0.04 8.70
CA LYS A 51 -7.31 -0.32 8.30
C LYS A 51 -7.04 0.13 6.87
N ILE A 52 -7.94 -0.17 5.93
CA ILE A 52 -7.84 0.31 4.54
C ILE A 52 -7.89 1.82 4.47
N ALA A 53 -8.82 2.46 5.18
CA ALA A 53 -8.96 3.91 5.20
C ALA A 53 -7.68 4.61 5.70
N ARG A 54 -6.99 4.03 6.70
CA ARG A 54 -5.68 4.53 7.15
C ARG A 54 -4.64 4.49 6.03
N ILE A 55 -4.57 3.38 5.30
CA ILE A 55 -3.65 3.23 4.16
C ILE A 55 -4.00 4.23 3.04
N ASP A 56 -5.28 4.35 2.68
CA ASP A 56 -5.75 5.28 1.65
C ASP A 56 -5.42 6.73 1.99
N ASN A 57 -5.64 7.13 3.24
CA ASN A 57 -5.31 8.47 3.72
C ASN A 57 -3.80 8.71 3.72
N ALA A 58 -3.00 7.71 4.10
CA ALA A 58 -1.55 7.80 4.02
C ALA A 58 -1.08 7.97 2.57
N ILE A 59 -1.64 7.21 1.62
CA ILE A 59 -1.33 7.34 0.18
C ILE A 59 -1.72 8.72 -0.37
N LYS A 60 -2.85 9.28 0.08
CA LYS A 60 -3.28 10.63 -0.32
C LYS A 60 -2.30 11.73 0.10
N SER A 61 -1.52 11.52 1.16
CA SER A 61 -0.48 12.46 1.61
C SER A 61 0.76 12.49 0.70
N LEU A 62 0.92 11.48 -0.16
CA LEU A 62 2.04 11.41 -1.10
C LEU A 62 1.82 12.38 -2.26
N ASN A 63 2.93 12.95 -2.77
CA ASN A 63 2.87 13.70 -4.01
C ASN A 63 2.55 12.79 -5.20
N HIS A 64 2.19 13.39 -6.34
CA HIS A 64 1.73 12.63 -7.50
C HIS A 64 2.74 11.58 -7.98
N LYS A 65 4.03 11.93 -8.10
CA LYS A 65 5.07 10.99 -8.58
C LYS A 65 5.37 9.89 -7.57
N GLU A 66 5.41 10.20 -6.29
CA GLU A 66 5.53 9.21 -5.21
C GLU A 66 4.38 8.20 -5.25
N ARG A 67 3.15 8.71 -5.40
CA ARG A 67 1.94 7.89 -5.48
C ARG A 67 1.98 6.94 -6.67
N LEU A 68 2.38 7.43 -7.84
CA LEU A 68 2.52 6.58 -9.04
C LEU A 68 3.51 5.44 -8.81
N VAL A 69 4.69 5.73 -8.22
CA VAL A 69 5.69 4.69 -7.93
C VAL A 69 5.15 3.66 -6.93
N ILE A 70 4.48 4.10 -5.85
CA ILE A 70 3.88 3.17 -4.87
C ILE A 70 2.76 2.34 -5.49
N ASN A 71 1.92 2.94 -6.33
CA ASN A 71 0.83 2.25 -7.00
C ASN A 71 1.35 1.14 -7.92
N GLU A 72 2.24 1.50 -8.85
CA GLU A 72 2.86 0.58 -9.81
C GLU A 72 3.64 -0.53 -9.11
N ARG A 73 4.39 -0.19 -8.05
CA ARG A 73 5.24 -1.18 -7.38
C ARG A 73 4.45 -2.11 -6.49
N TYR A 74 3.55 -1.58 -5.65
CA TYR A 74 2.99 -2.32 -4.52
C TYR A 74 1.49 -2.57 -4.63
N LEU A 75 0.68 -1.60 -5.07
CA LEU A 75 -0.78 -1.76 -5.06
C LEU A 75 -1.27 -2.56 -6.27
N GLU A 76 -0.82 -2.19 -7.46
CA GLU A 76 -1.11 -2.92 -8.70
C GLU A 76 -0.08 -4.03 -8.93
N GLY A 77 1.21 -3.70 -8.78
CA GLY A 77 2.30 -4.62 -9.00
C GLY A 77 2.53 -5.65 -7.88
N MET A 78 1.82 -5.55 -6.76
CA MET A 78 1.90 -6.46 -5.60
C MET A 78 3.33 -6.74 -5.12
N GLY A 79 4.22 -5.75 -5.22
CA GLY A 79 5.64 -5.85 -4.86
C GLY A 79 6.52 -6.58 -5.89
N ARG A 80 5.92 -7.15 -6.95
CA ARG A 80 6.58 -8.02 -7.94
C ARG A 80 6.94 -7.30 -9.24
N GLN A 81 6.28 -6.20 -9.58
CA GLN A 81 6.53 -5.48 -10.83
C GLN A 81 7.97 -4.95 -10.89
N SER A 82 8.69 -5.30 -11.96
CA SER A 82 10.12 -4.97 -12.06
C SER A 82 10.37 -3.46 -12.18
N TRP A 83 11.46 -2.99 -11.57
CA TRP A 83 11.86 -1.57 -11.68
C TRP A 83 12.13 -1.12 -13.11
N LYS A 84 12.52 -2.04 -14.01
CA LYS A 84 12.69 -1.77 -15.44
C LYS A 84 11.35 -1.45 -16.11
N LEU A 85 10.27 -2.13 -15.73
CA LEU A 85 8.93 -1.86 -16.26
C LEU A 85 8.39 -0.56 -15.67
N ILE A 86 8.49 -0.37 -14.36
CA ILE A 86 8.03 0.85 -13.67
C ILE A 86 8.74 2.09 -14.23
N SER A 87 10.06 2.02 -14.43
CA SER A 87 10.82 3.15 -14.98
C SER A 87 10.35 3.52 -16.39
N LYS A 88 10.00 2.52 -17.19
CA LYS A 88 9.48 2.73 -18.55
C LYS A 88 8.05 3.29 -18.53
N SER A 89 7.15 2.73 -17.71
CA SER A 89 5.75 3.17 -17.64
C SER A 89 5.62 4.61 -17.12
N LEU A 90 6.50 5.00 -16.21
CA LEU A 90 6.50 6.35 -15.61
C LEU A 90 7.39 7.37 -16.34
N PHE A 91 8.11 6.97 -17.39
CA PHE A 91 9.09 7.81 -18.09
C PHE A 91 10.13 8.43 -17.14
N LEU A 92 10.64 7.62 -16.20
CA LEU A 92 11.63 8.03 -15.21
C LEU A 92 12.88 7.14 -15.27
N SER A 93 14.02 7.63 -14.80
CA SER A 93 15.18 6.77 -14.56
C SER A 93 14.89 5.81 -13.40
N ARG A 94 15.54 4.64 -13.39
CA ARG A 94 15.41 3.69 -12.27
C ARG A 94 15.83 4.33 -10.95
N THR A 95 16.94 5.07 -10.95
CA THR A 95 17.42 5.82 -9.78
C THR A 95 16.33 6.74 -9.25
N ARG A 96 15.66 7.49 -10.13
CA ARG A 96 14.58 8.39 -9.71
C ARG A 96 13.38 7.64 -9.13
N CYS A 97 13.02 6.49 -9.68
CA CYS A 97 11.98 5.63 -9.10
C CYS A 97 12.35 5.16 -7.69
N TYR A 98 13.60 4.75 -7.47
CA TYR A 98 14.06 4.33 -6.14
C TYR A 98 14.06 5.48 -5.12
N GLU A 99 14.50 6.68 -5.50
CA GLU A 99 14.43 7.86 -4.64
C GLU A 99 12.99 8.18 -4.24
N LEU A 100 12.07 8.18 -5.21
CA LEU A 100 10.64 8.40 -4.97
C LEU A 100 10.04 7.32 -4.08
N LYS A 101 10.41 6.04 -4.29
CA LYS A 101 10.03 4.94 -3.41
C LYS A 101 10.47 5.21 -1.96
N VAL A 102 11.75 5.51 -1.75
CA VAL A 102 12.29 5.75 -0.41
C VAL A 102 11.60 6.94 0.24
N SER A 103 11.46 8.07 -0.48
CA SER A 103 10.75 9.24 0.02
C SER A 103 9.30 8.91 0.43
N ALA A 104 8.59 8.17 -0.41
CA ALA A 104 7.21 7.76 -0.15
C ALA A 104 7.11 6.86 1.09
N LEU A 105 7.92 5.82 1.18
CA LEU A 105 7.90 4.90 2.33
C LEU A 105 8.23 5.64 3.64
N ASN A 106 9.17 6.59 3.61
CA ASN A 106 9.49 7.41 4.78
C ASN A 106 8.31 8.27 5.26
N LYS A 107 7.43 8.69 4.35
CA LYS A 107 6.21 9.44 4.69
C LYS A 107 5.12 8.52 5.21
N LEU A 108 4.88 7.42 4.52
CA LEU A 108 3.87 6.42 4.89
C LEU A 108 4.13 5.83 6.28
N ASN A 109 5.39 5.53 6.60
CA ASN A 109 5.79 4.97 7.91
C ASN A 109 5.55 5.93 9.09
N LYS A 110 5.27 7.21 8.85
CA LYS A 110 4.92 8.17 9.92
C LYS A 110 3.42 8.22 10.19
N ILE A 111 2.60 7.63 9.32
CA ILE A 111 1.13 7.73 9.34
C ILE A 111 0.50 6.37 9.67
N ILE A 112 1.06 5.30 9.10
CA ILE A 112 0.62 3.91 9.30
C ILE A 112 1.26 3.37 10.58
#